data_AF-A0A9W6FSG9-F1
#
_entry.id   AF-A0A9W6FSG9-F1
#
_cell.length_a   1.000
_cell.length_b   1.000
_cell.length_c   1.000
_cell.angle_alpha   90.00
_cell.angle_beta   90.00
_cell.angle_gamma   90.00
#
_symmetry.space_group_name_H-M   'P 1'
#
loop_
_entity.id
_entity.type
_entity.pdbx_description
1 polymer ?
#
loop_
_entity_poly.entity_id
_entity_poly.type
_entity_poly.pdbx_seq_one_letter_code
_entity_poly.pdbx_strand_id
1 'polypeptide(L)'
;MAEIEWKGVIWRAAYGSLSVKELLTILKGFGPMEILEFEKPGCFRGQMSLSLSKEDVKEITLYYLEVLSGEREGQGRAALQWLKKTFKGPLFVEDPGAIQIKNSARETQLFWLKMYREGLVDAINGESNSLDLCGGGMKARDVEGAPVSGSRVLETEK
;
A
#
# COMPACT_ATOMS: atom_id res chain seq x y z
N MET A 1 7.79 13.36 26.31
CA MET A 1 7.79 13.38 24.83
C MET A 1 6.82 14.47 24.40
N ALA A 2 7.17 15.33 23.45
CA ALA A 2 6.21 16.34 22.99
C ALA A 2 5.15 15.67 22.09
N GLU A 3 3.92 16.17 22.18
CA GLU A 3 2.83 15.81 21.29
C GLU A 3 2.13 17.07 20.81
N ILE A 4 1.52 17.01 19.62
CA ILE A 4 0.74 18.10 19.06
C ILE A 4 -0.54 17.58 18.46
N GLU A 5 -1.63 18.32 18.60
CA GLU A 5 -2.81 18.11 17.79
C GLU A 5 -2.70 18.94 16.51
N TRP A 6 -2.77 18.27 15.36
CA TRP A 6 -2.78 18.92 14.05
C TRP A 6 -3.75 18.21 13.11
N LYS A 7 -4.70 18.99 12.58
CA LYS A 7 -5.81 18.52 11.73
C LYS A 7 -6.67 17.43 12.40
N GLY A 8 -6.87 17.53 13.71
CA GLY A 8 -7.67 16.58 14.50
C GLY A 8 -6.99 15.23 14.71
N VAL A 9 -5.66 15.17 14.55
CA VAL A 9 -4.82 14.01 14.76
C VAL A 9 -3.72 14.39 15.75
N ILE A 10 -3.48 13.52 16.72
CA ILE A 10 -2.40 13.64 17.68
C ILE A 10 -1.14 13.09 17.04
N TRP A 11 -0.06 13.86 17.06
CA TRP A 11 1.23 13.50 16.49
C TRP A 11 2.32 13.52 17.55
N ARG A 12 3.19 12.51 17.53
CA ARG A 12 4.37 12.42 18.38
C ARG A 12 5.51 11.70 17.65
N ALA A 13 6.72 11.83 18.16
CA ALA A 13 7.85 11.04 17.65
C ALA A 13 7.61 9.55 17.97
N ALA A 14 7.81 8.65 17.01
CA ALA A 14 7.75 7.21 17.29
C ALA A 14 8.97 6.76 18.12
N TYR A 15 10.12 7.42 17.91
CA TYR A 15 11.37 7.16 18.60
C TYR A 15 12.02 8.46 19.07
N GLY A 16 12.71 8.43 20.21
CA GLY A 16 13.43 9.58 20.75
C GLY A 16 12.52 10.71 21.25
N SER A 17 12.99 11.95 21.13
CA SER A 17 12.27 13.14 21.58
C SER A 17 12.39 14.25 20.55
N LEU A 18 11.24 14.67 20.00
CA LEU A 18 11.13 15.87 19.18
C LEU A 18 10.43 16.97 19.99
N SER A 19 10.80 18.21 19.74
CA SER A 19 10.07 19.39 20.20
C SER A 19 8.81 19.62 19.34
N VAL A 20 7.88 20.42 19.86
CA VAL A 20 6.68 20.86 19.12
C VAL A 20 7.05 21.54 17.79
N LYS A 21 8.13 22.33 17.78
CA LYS A 21 8.60 23.03 16.58
C LYS A 21 9.11 22.05 15.52
N GLU A 22 9.85 21.02 15.93
CA GLU A 22 10.35 19.98 15.04
C GLU A 22 9.20 19.15 14.46
N LEU A 23 8.25 18.72 15.29
CA LEU A 23 7.05 18.00 14.83
C LEU A 23 6.29 18.80 13.75
N LEU A 24 6.03 20.09 13.99
CA LEU A 24 5.36 20.95 13.01
C LEU A 24 6.18 21.13 11.72
N THR A 25 7.51 21.16 11.83
CA THR A 25 8.42 21.31 10.69
C THR A 25 8.38 20.07 9.80
N ILE A 26 8.42 18.87 10.41
CA ILE A 26 8.30 17.58 9.72
C ILE A 26 6.92 17.44 9.08
N LEU A 27 5.83 17.74 9.78
CA LEU A 27 4.47 17.68 9.21
C LEU A 27 4.26 18.65 8.04
N LYS A 28 5.01 19.75 8.02
CA LYS A 28 5.03 20.68 6.89
C LYS A 28 5.93 20.21 5.74
N GLY A 29 6.75 19.19 5.93
CA GLY A 29 7.66 18.60 4.94
C GLY A 29 9.09 19.14 5.01
N PHE A 30 9.39 20.12 5.85
CA PHE A 30 10.70 20.80 5.85
C PHE A 30 11.70 20.23 6.88
N GLY A 31 11.35 19.11 7.52
CA GLY A 31 12.15 18.51 8.59
C GLY A 31 13.01 17.35 8.13
N PRO A 32 13.87 16.82 9.01
CA PRO A 32 14.53 15.54 8.78
C PRO A 32 13.49 14.42 8.62
N MET A 33 13.87 13.37 7.89
CA MET A 33 13.04 12.18 7.75
C MET A 33 13.00 11.45 9.11
N GLU A 34 11.89 11.59 9.82
CA GLU A 34 11.64 10.98 11.13
C GLU A 34 10.36 10.17 11.09
N ILE A 35 10.31 9.09 11.87
CA ILE A 35 9.09 8.29 12.03
C ILE A 35 8.22 8.96 13.09
N LEU A 36 7.02 9.34 12.68
CA LEU A 36 5.98 9.90 13.53
C LEU A 36 4.94 8.84 13.83
N GLU A 37 4.51 8.79 15.08
CA GLU A 37 3.28 8.11 15.46
C GLU A 37 2.12 9.10 15.38
N PHE A 38 0.99 8.62 14.88
CA PHE A 38 -0.21 9.42 14.73
C PHE A 38 -1.44 8.68 15.23
N GLU A 39 -2.36 9.43 15.83
CA GLU A 39 -3.63 8.89 16.31
C GLU A 39 -4.75 9.90 16.04
N LYS A 40 -5.79 9.44 15.36
CA LYS A 40 -7.08 10.11 15.33
C LYS A 40 -7.98 9.45 16.36
N PRO A 41 -8.31 10.12 17.49
CA PRO A 41 -9.02 9.50 18.60
C PRO A 41 -10.28 8.75 18.16
N GLY A 42 -10.40 7.49 18.57
CA GLY A 42 -11.52 6.61 18.25
C GLY A 42 -11.64 6.16 16.79
N CYS A 43 -10.74 6.58 15.89
CA CYS A 43 -10.81 6.27 14.46
C CYS A 43 -9.67 5.33 14.05
N PHE A 44 -8.43 5.81 14.10
CA PHE A 44 -7.26 5.07 13.62
C PHE A 44 -5.98 5.58 14.27
N ARG A 45 -4.95 4.74 14.29
CA ARG A 45 -3.59 5.12 14.65
C ARG A 45 -2.58 4.45 13.73
N GLY A 46 -1.36 4.95 13.70
CA GLY A 46 -0.33 4.41 12.84
C GLY A 46 1.04 5.02 13.06
N GLN A 47 1.99 4.57 12.26
CA GLN A 47 3.33 5.15 12.16
C GLN A 47 3.66 5.43 10.71
N MET A 48 4.21 6.62 10.46
CA MET A 48 4.61 7.05 9.12
C MET A 48 5.83 7.97 9.17
N SER A 49 6.56 8.06 8.06
CA SER A 49 7.53 9.12 7.82
C SER A 49 7.06 10.02 6.67
N LEU A 50 7.63 11.22 6.62
CA LEU A 50 7.41 12.18 5.56
C LEU A 50 8.77 12.59 4.99
N SER A 51 8.88 12.60 3.67
CA SER A 51 10.01 13.14 2.93
C SER A 51 9.53 14.14 1.88
N LEU A 52 10.44 14.97 1.39
CA LEU A 52 10.24 15.74 0.17
C LEU A 52 11.05 15.09 -0.95
N SER A 53 10.39 14.85 -2.07
CA SER A 53 11.06 14.49 -3.32
C SER A 53 11.88 15.67 -3.86
N LYS A 54 12.67 15.41 -4.91
CA LYS A 54 13.44 16.45 -5.63
C LYS A 54 12.57 17.52 -6.30
N GLU A 55 11.27 17.27 -6.43
CA GLU A 55 10.27 18.15 -7.04
C GLU A 55 9.40 18.86 -5.99
N ASP A 56 9.84 18.89 -4.72
CA ASP A 56 9.12 19.47 -3.57
C ASP A 56 7.73 18.85 -3.30
N VAL A 57 7.50 17.65 -3.83
CA VAL A 57 6.29 16.85 -3.53
C VAL A 57 6.53 16.06 -2.25
N LYS A 58 5.58 16.13 -1.32
CA LYS A 58 5.60 15.34 -0.08
C LYS A 58 5.37 13.87 -0.40
N GLU A 59 6.18 13.01 0.17
CA GLU A 59 6.02 11.56 0.07
C GLU A 59 5.69 11.00 1.45
N ILE A 60 4.71 10.12 1.51
CA ILE A 60 4.26 9.49 2.75
C ILE A 60 4.71 8.03 2.71
N THR A 61 5.46 7.59 3.72
CA THR A 61 5.76 6.15 3.90
C THR A 61 5.07 5.66 5.16
N LEU A 62 4.15 4.72 5.01
CA LEU A 62 3.32 4.17 6.07
C LEU A 62 3.88 2.81 6.51
N TYR A 63 4.30 2.72 7.77
CA TYR A 63 4.86 1.50 8.36
C TYR A 63 3.80 0.67 9.08
N TYR A 64 2.77 1.35 9.60
CA TYR A 64 1.75 0.72 10.42
C TYR A 64 0.45 1.54 10.39
N LEU A 65 -0.68 0.85 10.33
CA LEU A 65 -2.01 1.42 10.43
C LEU A 65 -2.95 0.44 11.13
N GLU A 66 -3.63 0.93 12.17
CA GLU A 66 -4.67 0.21 12.90
C GLU A 66 -5.95 1.05 12.96
N VAL A 67 -7.09 0.42 12.71
CA VAL A 67 -8.41 1.01 12.90
C VAL A 67 -8.89 0.71 14.31
N LEU A 68 -9.24 1.75 15.06
CA LEU A 68 -9.64 1.66 16.47
C LEU A 68 -11.16 1.54 16.66
N SER A 69 -11.96 1.80 15.63
CA SER A 69 -13.42 1.79 15.71
C SER A 69 -14.01 0.37 15.83
N GLY A 70 -15.16 0.27 16.51
CA GLY A 70 -15.96 -0.97 16.56
C GLY A 70 -16.51 -1.40 15.20
N GLU A 71 -16.75 -0.44 14.30
CA GLU A 71 -17.09 -0.68 12.90
C GLU A 71 -15.81 -0.56 12.05
N ARG A 72 -15.20 -1.69 11.71
CA ARG A 72 -13.90 -1.73 11.01
C ARG A 72 -14.02 -1.57 9.49
N GLU A 73 -15.20 -1.82 8.93
CA GLU A 73 -15.40 -1.79 7.48
C GLU A 73 -15.27 -0.35 6.94
N GLY A 74 -14.50 -0.19 5.86
CA GLY A 74 -14.30 1.11 5.19
C GLY A 74 -13.40 2.12 5.93
N GLN A 75 -13.12 1.94 7.21
CA GLN A 75 -12.33 2.90 8.00
C GLN A 75 -10.85 2.92 7.62
N GLY A 76 -10.27 1.77 7.28
CA GLY A 76 -8.90 1.71 6.74
C GLY A 76 -8.79 2.51 5.43
N ARG A 77 -9.80 2.40 4.56
CA ARG A 77 -9.89 3.20 3.33
C ARG A 77 -10.00 4.70 3.63
N ALA A 78 -10.87 5.06 4.58
CA ALA A 78 -11.07 6.46 4.98
C ALA A 78 -9.79 7.07 5.57
N ALA A 79 -9.01 6.30 6.33
CA ALA A 79 -7.72 6.72 6.86
C ALA A 79 -6.70 7.03 5.74
N LEU A 80 -6.57 6.14 4.75
CA LEU A 80 -5.69 6.36 3.60
C LEU A 80 -6.11 7.56 2.76
N GLN A 81 -7.41 7.72 2.52
CA GLN A 81 -7.95 8.91 1.84
C GLN A 81 -7.64 10.20 2.60
N TRP A 82 -7.75 10.17 3.94
CA TRP A 82 -7.41 11.30 4.78
C TRP A 82 -5.92 11.65 4.69
N LEU A 83 -5.02 10.66 4.72
CA LEU A 83 -3.57 10.85 4.57
C LEU A 83 -3.24 11.49 3.21
N LYS A 84 -3.74 10.93 2.10
CA LYS A 84 -3.52 11.49 0.75
C LYS A 84 -4.06 12.91 0.63
N LYS A 85 -5.26 13.19 1.16
CA LYS A 85 -5.83 14.54 1.15
C LYS A 85 -5.03 15.53 1.99
N THR A 86 -4.46 15.06 3.10
CA THR A 86 -3.76 15.90 4.08
C THR A 86 -2.40 16.36 3.59
N PHE A 87 -1.63 15.45 2.97
CA PHE A 87 -0.26 15.73 2.52
C PHE A 87 -0.15 15.93 1.01
N LYS A 88 -1.19 15.57 0.23
CA LYS A 88 -1.28 15.76 -1.23
C LYS A 88 -0.08 15.16 -1.98
N GLY A 89 0.27 13.95 -1.61
CA GLY A 89 1.46 13.25 -2.09
C GLY A 89 1.21 11.77 -2.33
N PRO A 90 2.15 11.06 -2.97
CA PRO A 90 2.12 9.61 -3.05
C PRO A 90 2.22 9.00 -1.64
N LEU A 91 1.58 7.85 -1.49
CA LEU A 91 1.54 7.06 -0.27
C LEU A 91 2.13 5.68 -0.55
N PHE A 92 3.25 5.41 0.09
CA PHE A 92 3.96 4.14 0.05
C PHE A 92 3.67 3.35 1.33
N VAL A 93 3.61 2.03 1.21
CA VAL A 93 3.43 1.13 2.36
C VAL A 93 4.66 0.25 2.49
N GLU A 94 5.23 0.18 3.69
CA GLU A 94 6.43 -0.60 3.97
C GLU A 94 6.12 -1.76 4.92
N ASP A 95 6.54 -2.96 4.54
CA ASP A 95 6.34 -4.24 5.24
C ASP A 95 4.90 -4.52 5.73
N PRO A 96 3.90 -4.49 4.83
CA PRO A 96 2.52 -4.77 5.18
C PRO A 96 2.30 -6.25 5.54
N GLY A 97 2.58 -6.61 6.78
CA GLY A 97 2.32 -7.95 7.32
C GLY A 97 3.38 -8.47 8.27
N ALA A 98 4.62 -7.97 8.20
CA ALA A 98 5.72 -8.46 9.03
C ALA A 98 5.73 -7.80 10.43
N ILE A 99 5.34 -6.52 10.53
CA ILE A 99 5.74 -5.72 11.68
C ILE A 99 4.92 -6.00 12.95
N GLN A 100 3.63 -6.40 12.91
CA GLN A 100 2.89 -6.71 14.18
C GLN A 100 1.76 -7.75 14.13
N ILE A 101 1.34 -8.29 12.97
CA ILE A 101 0.11 -9.09 12.90
C ILE A 101 0.43 -10.59 12.76
N LYS A 102 0.69 -11.26 13.89
CA LYS A 102 1.04 -12.69 13.97
C LYS A 102 -0.03 -13.68 13.47
N ASN A 103 -1.24 -13.25 13.09
CA ASN A 103 -2.34 -14.17 12.78
C ASN A 103 -3.26 -13.82 11.59
N SER A 104 -2.95 -12.81 10.75
CA SER A 104 -3.83 -12.45 9.62
C SER A 104 -3.10 -11.93 8.38
N ALA A 105 -1.87 -12.40 8.14
CA ALA A 105 -1.02 -11.94 7.03
C ALA A 105 -1.76 -11.91 5.67
N ARG A 106 -2.61 -12.90 5.38
CA ARG A 106 -3.35 -12.98 4.11
C ARG A 106 -4.44 -11.91 3.96
N GLU A 107 -5.26 -11.69 4.98
CA GLU A 107 -6.35 -10.68 4.91
C GLU A 107 -5.78 -9.26 4.84
N THR A 108 -4.74 -9.01 5.63
CA THR A 108 -4.00 -7.74 5.59
C THR A 108 -3.38 -7.52 4.22
N GLN A 109 -2.74 -8.54 3.63
CA GLN A 109 -2.15 -8.45 2.30
C GLN A 109 -3.21 -8.17 1.21
N LEU A 110 -4.36 -8.86 1.27
CA LEU A 110 -5.48 -8.60 0.34
C LEU A 110 -6.03 -7.18 0.48
N PHE A 111 -6.10 -6.65 1.70
CA PHE A 111 -6.48 -5.25 1.92
C PHE A 111 -5.51 -4.30 1.21
N TRP A 112 -4.20 -4.44 1.42
CA TRP A 112 -3.22 -3.55 0.79
C TRP A 112 -3.21 -3.66 -0.72
N LEU A 113 -3.30 -4.89 -1.27
CA LEU A 113 -3.40 -5.09 -2.72
C LEU A 113 -4.65 -4.42 -3.31
N LYS A 114 -5.78 -4.46 -2.60
CA LYS A 114 -7.00 -3.75 -2.99
C LYS A 114 -6.79 -2.24 -2.97
N MET A 115 -6.16 -1.69 -1.93
CA MET A 115 -5.88 -0.25 -1.83
C MET A 115 -4.93 0.24 -2.93
N TYR A 116 -3.95 -0.57 -3.32
CA TYR A 116 -3.07 -0.30 -4.46
C TYR A 116 -3.85 -0.25 -5.79
N ARG A 117 -4.70 -1.27 -6.04
CA ARG A 117 -5.55 -1.30 -7.24
C ARG A 117 -6.54 -0.14 -7.32
N GLU A 118 -6.97 0.39 -6.18
CA GLU A 118 -7.86 1.55 -6.07
C GLU A 118 -7.10 2.91 -6.15
N GLY A 119 -5.77 2.92 -6.25
CA GLY A 119 -4.95 4.14 -6.31
C GLY A 119 -4.83 4.88 -4.98
N LEU A 120 -5.19 4.24 -3.87
CA LEU A 120 -5.04 4.79 -2.51
C LEU A 120 -3.66 4.54 -1.92
N VAL A 121 -2.90 3.61 -2.51
CA VAL A 121 -1.50 3.33 -2.24
C VAL A 121 -0.78 3.34 -3.57
N ASP A 122 0.35 4.03 -3.64
CA ASP A 122 1.09 4.26 -4.89
C ASP A 122 2.20 3.20 -5.07
N ALA A 123 2.76 2.65 -3.99
CA ALA A 123 3.56 1.43 -4.02
C ALA A 123 3.53 0.68 -2.69
N ILE A 124 3.79 -0.62 -2.76
CA ILE A 124 3.92 -1.52 -1.60
C ILE A 124 5.31 -2.14 -1.65
N ASN A 125 6.14 -1.82 -0.66
CA ASN A 125 7.45 -2.42 -0.45
C ASN A 125 7.37 -3.41 0.71
N GLY A 126 7.85 -4.63 0.51
CA GLY A 126 8.00 -5.58 1.60
C GLY A 126 9.01 -6.65 1.26
N GLU A 127 9.78 -7.10 2.25
CA GLU A 127 10.74 -8.21 2.06
C GLU A 127 10.04 -9.54 1.73
N SER A 128 8.72 -9.61 1.86
CA SER A 128 7.90 -10.79 1.56
C SER A 128 7.49 -10.92 0.08
N ASN A 129 8.13 -10.21 -0.85
CA ASN A 129 7.85 -10.31 -2.29
C ASN A 129 8.58 -11.48 -2.98
N SER A 130 8.61 -12.64 -2.32
CA SER A 130 8.77 -13.95 -2.95
C SER A 130 7.41 -14.67 -2.99
N LEU A 131 6.35 -13.95 -3.34
CA LEU A 131 5.12 -14.59 -3.79
C LEU A 131 5.07 -14.45 -5.30
N ASP A 132 5.45 -15.54 -5.97
CA ASP A 132 5.18 -15.80 -7.37
C ASP A 132 3.75 -15.39 -7.73
N LEU A 133 3.58 -14.17 -8.23
CA LEU A 133 2.45 -13.80 -9.09
C LEU A 133 2.74 -14.21 -10.55
N CYS A 134 3.46 -15.33 -10.72
CA CYS A 134 3.61 -16.08 -11.97
C CYS A 134 2.99 -17.47 -11.79
N GLY A 135 1.69 -17.52 -11.55
CA GLY A 135 0.89 -18.74 -11.57
C GLY A 135 -0.21 -18.65 -12.62
N GLY A 136 0.17 -18.77 -13.90
CA GLY A 136 -0.78 -18.66 -15.01
C GLY A 136 -0.20 -19.09 -16.35
N GLY A 137 0.46 -20.25 -16.40
CA GLY A 137 0.70 -20.93 -17.65
C GLY A 137 -0.63 -21.31 -18.31
N MET A 138 -1.09 -20.50 -19.26
CA MET A 138 -2.02 -20.93 -20.29
C MET A 138 -1.29 -20.83 -21.62
N LYS A 139 -0.80 -21.98 -22.09
CA LYS A 139 -0.52 -22.19 -23.51
C LYS A 139 -1.82 -21.96 -24.27
N ALA A 140 -1.92 -20.85 -24.98
CA ALA A 140 -2.82 -20.77 -26.13
C ALA A 140 -2.28 -21.73 -27.19
N ARG A 141 -2.84 -22.93 -27.23
CA ARG A 141 -2.87 -23.76 -28.44
C ARG A 141 -4.20 -23.43 -29.11
N ASP A 142 -4.15 -22.57 -30.11
CA ASP A 142 -5.17 -22.47 -31.17
C ASP A 142 -4.38 -22.17 -32.45
N VAL A 143 -4.07 -23.20 -33.25
CA VAL A 143 -4.87 -23.63 -34.41
C VAL A 143 -4.88 -22.55 -35.50
N GLU A 144 -3.75 -22.42 -36.22
CA GLU A 144 -3.77 -22.15 -37.66
C GLU A 144 -3.99 -23.51 -38.32
N GLY A 145 -5.09 -23.76 -39.01
CA GLY A 145 -5.50 -23.01 -40.18
C GLY A 145 -5.13 -23.85 -41.40
N ALA A 146 -5.82 -24.97 -41.59
CA ALA A 146 -5.74 -25.72 -42.84
C ALA A 146 -6.62 -25.06 -43.90
N PRO A 147 -6.13 -24.79 -45.12
CA PRO A 147 -6.98 -24.70 -46.28
C PRO A 147 -6.95 -26.02 -47.05
N VAL A 148 -8.18 -26.47 -47.31
CA VAL A 148 -8.62 -27.57 -48.15
C VAL A 148 -8.25 -27.32 -49.62
N SER A 149 -7.71 -28.35 -50.29
CA SER A 149 -8.19 -28.88 -51.60
C SER A 149 -7.07 -29.59 -52.37
N GLY A 150 -7.34 -30.83 -52.81
CA GLY A 150 -6.56 -31.46 -53.88
C GLY A 150 -6.65 -32.99 -53.95
N SER A 151 -7.81 -33.49 -54.39
CA SER A 151 -8.02 -34.70 -55.23
C SER A 151 -7.53 -36.09 -54.73
N ARG A 152 -8.44 -37.02 -54.36
CA ARG A 152 -8.98 -38.16 -55.17
C ARG A 152 -7.86 -39.05 -55.76
N VAL A 153 -7.81 -40.37 -55.51
CA VAL A 153 -8.63 -41.49 -56.04
C VAL A 153 -8.28 -42.75 -55.17
N LEU A 154 -9.25 -43.47 -54.56
CA LEU A 154 -9.70 -44.86 -54.88
C LEU A 154 -8.54 -45.80 -55.32
N GLU A 155 -8.30 -47.01 -54.80
CA GLU A 155 -9.21 -48.15 -54.67
C GLU A 155 -8.42 -49.36 -54.07
N THR A 156 -9.11 -50.17 -53.24
CA THR A 156 -9.07 -51.65 -53.07
C THR A 156 -7.78 -52.46 -52.79
N GLU A 157 -7.94 -53.35 -51.78
CA GLU A 157 -7.55 -54.79 -51.70
C GLU A 157 -6.33 -55.25 -52.52
N LYS A 158 -5.32 -55.90 -51.93
CA LYS A 158 -5.37 -57.19 -51.22
C LYS A 158 -3.97 -57.52 -50.70
#